data_AF-A0A087VVK7-F1
#
_entry.id   AF-A0A087VVK7-F1
#
_cell.length_a   1.000
_cell.length_b   1.000
_cell.length_c   1.000
_cell.angle_alpha   90.00
_cell.angle_beta   90.00
_cell.angle_gamma   90.00
#
_symmetry.space_group_name_H-M   'P 1'
#
loop_
_entity.id
_entity.type
_entity.pdbx_description
1 polymer ?
#
loop_
_entity_poly.entity_id
_entity_poly.type
_entity_poly.pdbx_seq_one_letter_code
_entity_poly.pdbx_strand_id
1 'polypeptide(L)'
;MGTNPRAVRIAALIQRVIASSLESQLHDKRLSGVTITEVRVTNDLQIAKVYWTQLGREGREQGERKRAQQALRQASGRLRSLVGARAGLRLTPTLRFIYDEVPAEATEIEDVLTAARHRDEEIAKARATAQYAGDPDPYRHDDDENQDYENTDQDGTATGDVDSGTDEEQAAEAAGLAEERDDQPLGPASRTASMLSWPDEQ
;
A
#
# COMPACT_ATOMS: atom_id res chain seq x y z
N MET A 1 -16.08 -25.06 -15.11
CA MET A 1 -17.13 -24.74 -16.11
C MET A 1 -16.45 -24.38 -17.41
N GLY A 2 -16.74 -25.08 -18.51
CA GLY A 2 -16.13 -24.79 -19.81
C GLY A 2 -16.50 -23.39 -20.28
N THR A 3 -15.52 -22.50 -20.30
CA THR A 3 -15.69 -21.11 -20.74
C THR A 3 -15.93 -21.09 -22.24
N ASN A 4 -17.15 -20.78 -22.67
CA ASN A 4 -17.46 -20.62 -24.09
C ASN A 4 -16.77 -19.35 -24.62
N PRO A 5 -15.82 -19.44 -25.56
CA PRO A 5 -15.06 -18.29 -26.04
C PRO A 5 -15.94 -17.26 -26.75
N ARG A 6 -17.10 -17.66 -27.28
CA ARG A 6 -18.09 -16.73 -27.83
C ARG A 6 -18.79 -15.95 -26.73
N ALA A 7 -19.17 -16.60 -25.64
CA ALA A 7 -19.82 -15.95 -24.50
C ALA A 7 -18.89 -14.91 -23.86
N VAL A 8 -17.61 -15.21 -23.72
CA VAL A 8 -16.60 -14.27 -23.20
C VAL A 8 -16.46 -13.03 -24.08
N ARG A 9 -16.33 -13.22 -25.41
CA ARG A 9 -16.23 -12.08 -26.34
C ARG A 9 -17.47 -11.20 -26.30
N ILE A 10 -18.66 -11.81 -26.23
CA ILE A 10 -19.92 -11.08 -26.11
C ILE A 10 -20.00 -10.35 -24.77
N ALA A 11 -19.60 -10.98 -23.67
CA ALA A 11 -19.58 -10.36 -22.35
C ALA A 11 -18.70 -9.10 -22.32
N ALA A 12 -17.46 -9.19 -22.85
CA ALA A 12 -16.54 -8.06 -22.92
C ALA A 12 -17.08 -6.92 -23.80
N LEU A 13 -17.73 -7.25 -24.92
CA LEU A 13 -18.37 -6.26 -25.79
C LEU A 13 -19.56 -5.58 -25.07
N ILE A 14 -20.42 -6.35 -24.41
CA ILE A 14 -21.55 -5.82 -23.63
C ILE A 14 -21.04 -4.88 -22.55
N GLN A 15 -20.01 -5.27 -21.80
CA GLN A 15 -19.40 -4.46 -20.76
C GLN A 15 -18.92 -3.11 -21.33
N ARG A 16 -18.15 -3.14 -22.42
CA ARG A 16 -17.65 -1.92 -23.08
C ARG A 16 -18.77 -1.01 -23.55
N VAL A 17 -19.81 -1.58 -24.18
CA VAL A 17 -20.93 -0.81 -24.70
C VAL A 17 -21.73 -0.17 -23.58
N ILE A 18 -22.03 -0.92 -22.50
CA ILE A 18 -22.79 -0.40 -21.36
C ILE A 18 -21.97 0.67 -20.63
N ALA A 19 -20.69 0.42 -20.33
CA ALA A 19 -19.83 1.38 -19.65
C ALA A 19 -19.73 2.71 -20.44
N SER A 20 -19.44 2.63 -21.74
CA SER A 20 -19.39 3.82 -22.61
C SER A 20 -20.74 4.53 -22.71
N SER A 21 -21.85 3.79 -22.71
CA SER A 21 -23.19 4.39 -22.79
C SER A 21 -23.61 5.07 -21.48
N LEU A 22 -23.18 4.54 -20.34
CA LEU A 22 -23.40 5.16 -19.04
C LEU A 22 -22.70 6.52 -18.94
N GLU A 23 -21.46 6.60 -19.43
CA GLU A 23 -20.67 7.83 -19.41
C GLU A 23 -21.16 8.88 -20.41
N SER A 24 -21.54 8.47 -21.63
CA SER A 24 -21.80 9.43 -22.74
C SER A 24 -23.27 9.68 -23.06
N GLN A 25 -24.19 8.77 -22.74
CA GLN A 25 -25.58 8.84 -23.22
C GLN A 25 -26.63 8.90 -22.11
N LEU A 26 -26.30 8.43 -20.92
CA LEU A 26 -27.22 8.36 -19.78
C LEU A 26 -26.90 9.49 -18.79
N HIS A 27 -27.43 10.68 -19.08
CA HIS A 27 -27.31 11.87 -18.22
C HIS A 27 -28.33 11.86 -17.06
N ASP A 28 -28.47 10.73 -16.38
CA ASP A 28 -29.31 10.64 -15.17
C ASP A 28 -28.45 10.82 -13.92
N LYS A 29 -28.76 11.84 -13.11
CA LYS A 29 -28.07 12.09 -11.82
C LYS A 29 -28.14 10.87 -10.89
N ARG A 30 -29.14 10.00 -11.03
CA ARG A 30 -29.25 8.76 -10.24
C ARG A 30 -28.22 7.71 -10.60
N LEU A 31 -27.60 7.82 -11.78
CA LEU A 31 -26.54 6.93 -12.26
C LEU A 31 -25.14 7.54 -12.05
N SER A 32 -25.04 8.73 -11.46
CA SER A 32 -23.74 9.34 -11.17
C SER A 32 -22.96 8.47 -10.18
N GLY A 33 -21.74 8.06 -10.57
CA GLY A 33 -20.88 7.21 -9.74
C GLY A 33 -21.17 5.71 -9.85
N VAL A 34 -22.08 5.28 -10.76
CA VAL A 34 -22.29 3.87 -11.08
C VAL A 34 -21.18 3.37 -11.99
N THR A 35 -20.53 2.27 -11.60
CA THR A 35 -19.45 1.62 -12.35
C THR A 35 -19.81 0.16 -12.63
N ILE A 36 -19.51 -0.33 -13.84
CA ILE A 36 -19.70 -1.73 -14.21
C ILE A 36 -18.42 -2.51 -13.91
N THR A 37 -18.48 -3.47 -13.00
CA THR A 37 -17.32 -4.27 -12.57
C THR A 37 -17.10 -5.46 -13.50
N GLU A 38 -18.15 -6.23 -13.75
CA GLU A 38 -18.07 -7.46 -14.54
C GLU A 38 -19.35 -7.69 -15.37
N VAL A 39 -19.25 -8.40 -16.48
CA VAL A 39 -20.39 -8.97 -17.19
C VAL A 39 -20.20 -10.46 -17.39
N ARG A 40 -21.22 -11.25 -17.05
CA ARG A 40 -21.26 -12.70 -17.29
C ARG A 40 -22.42 -13.07 -18.18
N VAL A 41 -22.14 -13.81 -19.25
CA VAL A 41 -23.16 -14.27 -20.20
C VAL A 41 -23.35 -15.78 -20.06
N THR A 42 -24.59 -16.24 -20.10
CA THR A 42 -24.92 -17.67 -20.09
C THR A 42 -24.43 -18.36 -21.36
N ASN A 43 -24.22 -19.68 -21.31
CA ASN A 43 -23.67 -20.43 -22.44
C ASN A 43 -24.58 -20.40 -23.69
N ASP A 44 -25.88 -20.27 -23.48
CA ASP A 44 -26.92 -20.11 -24.51
C ASP A 44 -27.07 -18.66 -25.02
N LEU A 45 -26.28 -17.71 -24.48
CA LEU A 45 -26.27 -16.29 -24.84
C LEU A 45 -27.61 -15.56 -24.64
N GLN A 46 -28.52 -16.12 -23.84
CA GLN A 46 -29.84 -15.53 -23.62
C GLN A 46 -29.86 -14.51 -22.48
N ILE A 47 -29.00 -14.68 -21.48
CA ILE A 47 -28.97 -13.84 -20.27
C ILE A 47 -27.56 -13.28 -20.08
N ALA A 48 -27.47 -11.97 -19.88
CA ALA A 48 -26.26 -11.27 -19.48
C ALA A 48 -26.45 -10.67 -18.09
N LYS A 49 -25.71 -11.18 -17.11
CA LYS A 49 -25.61 -10.63 -15.76
C LYS A 49 -24.57 -9.51 -15.78
N VAL A 50 -24.99 -8.31 -15.41
CA VAL A 50 -24.16 -7.11 -15.37
C VAL A 50 -23.98 -6.75 -13.90
N TYR A 51 -22.75 -6.88 -13.42
CA TYR A 51 -22.36 -6.52 -12.06
C TYR A 51 -21.99 -5.04 -12.04
N TRP A 52 -22.52 -4.32 -11.06
CA TRP A 52 -22.29 -2.89 -10.93
C TRP A 52 -22.13 -2.51 -9.48
N THR A 53 -21.27 -1.55 -9.24
CA THR A 53 -21.08 -0.90 -7.95
C THR A 53 -21.42 0.59 -8.07
N GLN A 54 -21.62 1.24 -6.94
CA GLN A 54 -21.81 2.68 -6.88
C GLN A 54 -20.94 3.23 -5.76
N LEU A 55 -20.20 4.30 -6.06
CA LEU A 55 -19.51 5.05 -5.02
C LEU A 55 -20.56 5.79 -4.18
N GLY A 56 -20.81 5.29 -2.97
CA GLY A 56 -21.74 5.87 -2.02
C GLY A 56 -21.15 7.07 -1.28
N ARG A 57 -22.02 7.94 -0.75
CA ARG A 57 -21.67 8.83 0.35
C ARG A 57 -22.25 8.27 1.65
N GLU A 58 -21.48 8.32 2.72
CA GLU A 58 -21.87 7.81 4.04
C GLU A 58 -23.31 8.21 4.42
N GLY A 59 -24.06 7.24 4.95
CA GLY A 59 -25.40 7.44 5.49
C GLY A 59 -26.56 7.53 4.48
N ARG A 60 -26.31 7.48 3.15
CA ARG A 60 -27.38 7.50 2.12
C ARG A 60 -27.35 6.36 1.10
N GLU A 61 -26.43 5.42 1.28
CA GLU A 61 -26.12 4.36 0.32
C GLU A 61 -27.33 3.53 -0.09
N GLN A 62 -28.14 3.06 0.85
CA GLN A 62 -29.29 2.21 0.51
C GLN A 62 -30.35 2.93 -0.35
N GLY A 63 -30.60 4.21 -0.06
CA GLY A 63 -31.56 5.02 -0.81
C GLY A 63 -31.06 5.31 -2.22
N GLU A 64 -29.78 5.63 -2.36
CA GLU A 64 -29.13 5.89 -3.64
C GLU A 64 -29.03 4.62 -4.49
N ARG A 65 -28.63 3.50 -3.90
CA ARG A 65 -28.62 2.18 -4.54
C ARG A 65 -29.99 1.82 -5.14
N LYS A 66 -31.08 2.02 -4.39
CA LYS A 66 -32.45 1.73 -4.89
C LYS A 66 -32.81 2.61 -6.09
N ARG A 67 -32.45 3.90 -6.05
CA ARG A 67 -32.70 4.82 -7.17
C ARG A 67 -31.86 4.46 -8.40
N ALA A 68 -30.58 4.14 -8.21
CA ALA A 68 -29.68 3.69 -9.28
C ALA A 68 -30.19 2.39 -9.90
N GLN A 69 -30.59 1.41 -9.08
CA GLN A 69 -31.17 0.16 -9.57
C GLN A 69 -32.43 0.40 -10.41
N GLN A 70 -33.32 1.31 -9.97
CA GLN A 70 -34.51 1.66 -10.73
C GLN A 70 -34.17 2.33 -12.06
N ALA A 71 -33.21 3.26 -12.06
CA ALA A 71 -32.74 3.94 -13.26
C ALA A 71 -32.12 2.95 -14.27
N LEU A 72 -31.27 2.02 -13.80
CA LEU A 72 -30.71 0.95 -14.64
C LEU A 72 -31.80 0.05 -15.23
N ARG A 73 -32.83 -0.30 -14.46
CA ARG A 73 -33.97 -1.08 -14.96
C ARG A 73 -34.73 -0.34 -16.06
N GLN A 74 -34.96 0.96 -15.89
CA GLN A 74 -35.62 1.79 -16.91
C GLN A 74 -34.75 1.94 -18.17
N ALA A 75 -33.44 2.11 -17.99
CA ALA A 75 -32.48 2.21 -19.09
C ALA A 75 -32.21 0.88 -19.81
N SER A 76 -32.55 -0.26 -19.20
CA SER A 76 -32.28 -1.61 -19.72
C SER A 76 -32.73 -1.79 -21.18
N GLY A 77 -33.92 -1.30 -21.54
CA GLY A 77 -34.42 -1.39 -22.92
C GLY A 77 -33.54 -0.64 -23.92
N ARG A 78 -33.14 0.60 -23.58
CA ARG A 78 -32.24 1.41 -24.42
C ARG A 78 -30.85 0.79 -24.52
N LEU A 79 -30.30 0.34 -23.39
CA LEU A 79 -28.99 -0.33 -23.35
C LEU A 79 -29.00 -1.61 -24.18
N ARG A 80 -30.09 -2.39 -24.13
CA ARG A 80 -30.26 -3.59 -24.95
C ARG A 80 -30.26 -3.25 -26.45
N SER A 81 -30.98 -2.21 -26.87
CA SER A 81 -30.98 -1.78 -28.28
C SER A 81 -29.58 -1.34 -28.75
N LEU A 82 -28.85 -0.59 -27.92
CA LEU A 82 -27.48 -0.16 -28.22
C LEU A 82 -26.50 -1.33 -28.32
N VAL A 83 -26.62 -2.29 -27.41
CA VAL A 83 -25.85 -3.54 -27.44
C VAL A 83 -26.16 -4.30 -28.72
N GLY A 84 -27.44 -4.47 -29.07
CA GLY A 84 -27.84 -5.17 -30.30
C GLY A 84 -27.25 -4.52 -31.56
N ALA A 85 -27.32 -3.18 -31.64
CA ALA A 85 -26.77 -2.41 -32.76
C ALA A 85 -25.25 -2.54 -32.90
N ARG A 86 -24.50 -2.50 -31.78
CA ARG A 86 -23.03 -2.59 -31.80
C ARG A 86 -22.49 -4.02 -31.89
N ALA A 87 -23.19 -4.98 -31.31
CA ALA A 87 -22.76 -6.37 -31.26
C ALA A 87 -23.11 -7.17 -32.53
N GLY A 88 -24.01 -6.65 -33.37
CA GLY A 88 -24.50 -7.38 -34.56
C GLY A 88 -25.22 -8.68 -34.21
N LEU A 89 -25.83 -8.76 -33.02
CA LEU A 89 -26.46 -9.97 -32.53
C LEU A 89 -27.88 -10.11 -33.10
N ARG A 90 -28.19 -11.28 -33.68
CA ARG A 90 -29.56 -11.63 -34.09
C ARG A 90 -30.54 -11.60 -32.90
N LEU A 91 -30.08 -12.09 -31.75
CA LEU A 91 -30.82 -12.03 -30.49
C LEU A 91 -29.94 -11.36 -29.44
N THR A 92 -30.41 -10.23 -28.92
CA THR A 92 -29.69 -9.54 -27.85
C THR A 92 -30.08 -10.14 -26.50
N PRO A 93 -29.11 -10.55 -25.66
CA PRO A 93 -29.39 -11.11 -24.34
C PRO A 93 -30.20 -10.15 -23.46
N THR A 94 -30.92 -10.73 -22.51
CA THR A 94 -31.60 -9.95 -21.47
C THR A 94 -30.57 -9.50 -20.44
N LEU A 95 -30.48 -8.18 -20.21
CA LEU A 95 -29.59 -7.58 -19.23
C LEU A 95 -30.19 -7.69 -17.83
N ARG A 96 -29.50 -8.36 -16.91
CA ARG A 96 -29.84 -8.45 -15.48
C ARG A 96 -28.79 -7.72 -14.66
N PHE A 97 -29.19 -6.62 -14.03
CA PHE A 97 -28.30 -5.83 -13.18
C PHE A 97 -28.23 -6.41 -11.78
N ILE A 98 -27.03 -6.72 -11.31
CA ILE A 98 -26.73 -7.28 -9.99
C ILE A 98 -25.81 -6.29 -9.30
N TYR A 99 -26.20 -5.82 -8.12
CA TYR A 99 -25.34 -4.96 -7.33
C TYR A 99 -24.18 -5.78 -6.79
N ASP A 100 -22.97 -5.27 -6.98
CA ASP A 100 -21.73 -5.81 -6.46
C ASP A 100 -21.46 -5.10 -5.13
N GLU A 101 -21.54 -5.85 -4.04
CA GLU A 101 -21.17 -5.35 -2.73
C GLU A 101 -19.64 -5.30 -2.69
N VAL A 102 -19.06 -4.19 -3.17
CA VAL A 102 -17.67 -3.88 -2.88
C VAL A 102 -17.66 -3.47 -1.41
N PRO A 103 -17.08 -4.27 -0.51
CA PRO A 103 -17.04 -3.90 0.89
C PRO A 103 -16.19 -2.65 1.04
N ALA A 104 -16.62 -1.74 1.93
CA ALA A 104 -15.93 -0.49 2.21
C ALA A 104 -14.61 -0.69 2.99
N GLU A 105 -13.87 -1.78 2.74
CA GLU A 105 -12.64 -2.14 3.47
C GLU A 105 -11.43 -1.26 3.11
N ALA A 106 -11.66 -0.06 2.59
CA ALA A 106 -10.65 0.98 2.56
C ALA A 106 -10.33 1.47 4.00
N THR A 107 -11.28 1.38 4.93
CA THR A 107 -11.10 1.87 6.30
C THR A 107 -10.10 1.03 7.11
N GLU A 108 -10.10 -0.30 6.95
CA GLU A 108 -9.17 -1.15 7.71
C GLU A 108 -7.69 -0.88 7.34
N ILE A 109 -7.44 -0.59 6.06
CA ILE A 109 -6.09 -0.23 5.59
C ILE A 109 -5.70 1.15 6.14
N GLU A 110 -6.60 2.13 6.11
CA GLU A 110 -6.36 3.45 6.70
C GLU A 110 -6.09 3.39 8.21
N ASP A 111 -6.79 2.52 8.94
CA ASP A 111 -6.59 2.30 10.37
C ASP A 111 -5.22 1.68 10.67
N VAL A 112 -4.82 0.65 9.91
CA VAL A 112 -3.50 0.01 10.05
C VAL A 112 -2.37 0.99 9.72
N LEU A 113 -2.51 1.81 8.66
CA LEU A 113 -1.54 2.84 8.30
C LEU A 113 -1.45 3.95 9.35
N THR A 114 -2.57 4.35 9.94
CA THR A 114 -2.61 5.36 11.01
C THR A 114 -1.93 4.85 12.28
N ALA A 115 -2.22 3.60 12.67
CA ALA A 115 -1.58 2.96 13.82
C ALA A 115 -0.06 2.77 13.63
N ALA A 116 0.39 2.48 12.41
CA ALA A 116 1.82 2.36 12.10
C ALA A 116 2.55 3.71 12.26
N ARG A 117 2.01 4.80 11.68
CA ARG A 117 2.59 6.14 11.83
C ARG A 117 2.71 6.57 13.29
N HIS A 118 1.65 6.33 14.08
CA HIS A 118 1.66 6.69 15.48
C HIS A 118 2.73 5.91 16.27
N ARG A 119 2.98 4.64 15.93
CA ARG A 119 4.04 3.84 16.57
C ARG A 119 5.43 4.33 16.20
N ASP A 120 5.66 4.67 14.93
CA ASP A 120 6.94 5.18 14.45
C ASP A 120 7.30 6.53 15.08
N GLU A 121 6.31 7.41 15.25
CA GLU A 121 6.47 8.70 15.94
C GLU A 121 6.88 8.52 17.41
N GLU A 122 6.30 7.56 18.12
CA GLU A 122 6.63 7.27 19.51
C GLU A 122 8.05 6.70 19.64
N ILE A 123 8.46 5.82 18.72
CA ILE A 123 9.83 5.28 18.66
C ILE A 123 10.83 6.41 18.36
N ALA A 124 10.50 7.32 17.45
CA ALA A 124 11.35 8.45 17.12
C ALA A 124 11.54 9.40 18.33
N LYS A 125 10.48 9.70 19.07
CA LYS A 125 10.56 10.49 20.32
C LYS A 125 11.41 9.77 21.38
N ALA A 126 11.18 8.47 21.57
CA ALA A 126 11.94 7.67 22.54
C ALA A 126 13.44 7.63 22.20
N ARG A 127 13.80 7.51 20.91
CA ARG A 127 15.20 7.57 20.44
C ARG A 127 15.83 8.95 20.63
N ALA A 128 15.07 10.03 20.41
CA ALA A 128 15.57 11.39 20.60
C ALA A 128 15.94 11.69 22.07
N THR A 129 15.25 11.06 23.02
CA THR A 129 15.51 11.21 24.46
C THR A 129 16.34 10.08 25.06
N ALA A 130 16.71 9.06 24.29
CA ALA A 130 17.46 7.92 24.81
C ALA A 130 18.93 8.29 25.03
N GLN A 131 19.42 8.06 26.24
CA GLN A 131 20.85 8.02 26.53
C GLN A 131 21.39 6.63 26.18
N TYR A 132 22.54 6.58 25.54
CA TYR A 132 23.21 5.33 25.18
C TYR A 132 23.56 4.55 26.47
N ALA A 133 23.24 3.25 26.49
CA ALA A 133 23.33 2.43 27.69
C ALA A 133 24.77 1.95 28.03
N GLY A 134 25.79 2.53 27.40
CA GLY A 134 27.20 2.19 27.63
C GLY A 134 28.01 3.43 27.98
N ASP A 135 29.05 3.24 28.80
CA ASP A 135 30.04 4.28 29.06
C ASP A 135 30.86 4.60 27.79
N PRO A 136 31.40 5.82 27.66
CA PRO A 136 32.10 6.28 26.45
C PRO A 136 33.31 5.42 26.05
N ASP A 137 33.87 4.65 26.97
CA ASP A 137 34.98 3.75 26.71
C ASP A 137 34.63 2.31 27.14
N PRO A 138 34.38 1.39 26.18
CA PRO A 138 34.04 0.01 26.47
C PRO A 138 35.26 -0.90 26.69
N TYR A 139 36.50 -0.38 26.61
CA TYR A 139 37.71 -1.18 26.76
C TYR A 139 38.23 -1.19 28.20
N ARG A 140 38.80 -2.33 28.60
CA ARG A 140 39.42 -2.52 29.91
C ARG A 140 40.85 -1.96 29.85
N HIS A 141 41.11 -0.92 30.63
CA HIS A 141 42.47 -0.49 30.92
C HIS A 141 43.01 -1.39 32.04
N ASP A 142 43.94 -2.26 31.69
CA ASP A 142 44.69 -3.03 32.66
C ASP A 142 45.76 -2.10 33.25
N ASP A 143 45.43 -1.40 34.32
CA ASP A 143 46.39 -0.61 35.08
C ASP A 143 47.35 -1.57 35.82
N ASP A 144 48.47 -1.88 35.19
CA ASP A 144 49.67 -2.33 35.88
C ASP A 144 50.90 -1.82 35.14
N GLU A 145 51.37 -0.64 35.57
CA GLU A 145 52.80 -0.40 35.77
C GLU A 145 52.98 0.84 36.66
N ASN A 146 53.36 0.58 37.91
CA ASN A 146 53.91 1.54 38.85
C ASN A 146 54.93 2.44 38.15
N GLN A 147 54.82 3.76 38.36
CA GLN A 147 55.95 4.67 38.32
C GLN A 147 55.58 5.95 39.07
N ASP A 148 55.89 5.93 40.37
CA ASP A 148 56.31 7.13 41.08
C ASP A 148 57.45 7.77 40.28
N TYR A 149 57.28 9.03 39.88
CA TYR A 149 58.41 9.88 39.50
C TYR A 149 58.43 11.08 40.44
N GLU A 150 59.33 10.99 41.43
CA GLU A 150 59.81 12.09 42.27
C GLU A 150 60.39 13.22 41.40
N ASN A 151 60.21 14.48 41.80
CA ASN A 151 61.31 15.45 41.67
C ASN A 151 61.19 16.62 42.66
N THR A 152 62.16 16.71 43.58
CA THR A 152 62.52 17.93 44.34
C THR A 152 63.76 18.52 43.68
N ASP A 153 63.74 19.84 43.54
CA ASP A 153 64.74 20.68 42.89
C ASP A 153 66.19 20.46 43.36
N GLN A 154 67.13 20.32 42.39
CA GLN A 154 68.33 21.18 42.31
C GLN A 154 69.22 20.87 41.08
N ASP A 155 69.71 21.97 40.46
CA ASP A 155 71.04 22.11 39.82
C ASP A 155 71.30 21.28 38.53
N GLY A 156 71.76 21.78 37.38
CA GLY A 156 72.26 23.06 36.94
C GLY A 156 72.67 23.01 35.45
N THR A 157 72.95 24.18 34.88
CA THR A 157 73.67 24.47 33.61
C THR A 157 73.05 24.17 32.23
N ALA A 158 72.60 25.27 31.60
CA ALA A 158 73.09 25.88 30.35
C ALA A 158 72.82 25.28 28.94
N THR A 159 72.40 26.21 28.06
CA THR A 159 72.48 26.26 26.57
C THR A 159 71.50 25.35 25.82
N GLY A 160 70.80 25.73 24.75
CA GLY A 160 70.64 26.93 23.93
C GLY A 160 69.56 26.57 22.89
N ASP A 161 68.64 27.49 22.58
CA ASP A 161 68.50 28.09 21.23
C ASP A 161 67.75 27.26 20.14
N VAL A 162 66.76 27.94 19.51
CA VAL A 162 66.14 27.78 18.17
C VAL A 162 65.33 26.49 17.88
N ASP A 163 64.30 26.42 17.04
CA ASP A 163 63.75 27.30 16.00
C ASP A 163 62.29 26.89 15.68
N SER A 164 61.58 27.85 15.13
CA SER A 164 60.26 27.88 14.49
C SER A 164 59.96 26.83 13.42
N GLY A 165 58.66 26.69 13.08
CA GLY A 165 58.21 26.00 11.87
C GLY A 165 56.68 25.82 11.82
N THR A 166 56.01 26.83 11.27
CA THR A 166 54.58 26.84 10.90
C THR A 166 54.36 26.16 9.54
N ASP A 167 53.08 25.88 9.22
CA ASP A 167 52.40 25.94 7.89
C ASP A 167 51.45 24.73 7.71
N GLU A 168 50.12 24.93 7.65
CA GLU A 168 49.26 25.10 6.43
C GLU A 168 49.25 23.81 5.56
N GLU A 169 48.16 23.26 4.99
CA GLU A 169 47.14 23.88 4.15
C GLU A 169 46.09 22.84 3.64
N GLN A 170 44.82 23.30 3.53
CA GLN A 170 43.72 23.04 2.56
C GLN A 170 43.13 21.67 2.10
N ALA A 171 41.78 21.68 2.14
CA ALA A 171 40.71 21.24 1.22
C ALA A 171 40.99 20.58 -0.18
N ALA A 172 40.14 19.61 -0.56
CA ALA A 172 39.10 19.69 -1.63
C ALA A 172 38.82 18.38 -2.42
N GLU A 173 37.51 18.11 -2.61
CA GLU A 173 36.78 17.51 -3.77
C GLU A 173 37.03 16.11 -4.41
N ALA A 174 35.91 15.37 -4.49
CA ALA A 174 35.24 14.79 -5.69
C ALA A 174 35.41 13.31 -6.15
N ALA A 175 34.23 12.76 -6.53
CA ALA A 175 33.87 11.58 -7.35
C ALA A 175 34.15 10.17 -6.75
N GLY A 176 33.24 9.19 -6.72
CA GLY A 176 31.99 8.95 -7.45
C GLY A 176 32.12 7.58 -8.14
N LEU A 177 31.34 6.56 -7.74
CA LEU A 177 31.12 5.30 -8.48
C LEU A 177 29.87 4.60 -7.94
N ALA A 178 28.94 4.30 -8.85
CA ALA A 178 27.74 3.50 -8.66
C ALA A 178 27.98 2.08 -9.19
N GLU A 179 27.37 1.08 -8.57
CA GLU A 179 26.92 -0.22 -9.15
C GLU A 179 26.14 -0.94 -8.04
N GLU A 180 24.82 -1.03 -8.12
CA GLU A 180 24.03 -2.09 -8.79
C GLU A 180 24.16 -3.46 -8.09
N ARG A 181 23.12 -3.85 -7.32
CA ARG A 181 22.78 -5.25 -7.05
C ARG A 181 21.28 -5.44 -6.92
N ASP A 182 20.77 -6.17 -7.90
CA ASP A 182 19.48 -6.86 -7.93
C ASP A 182 19.36 -7.97 -6.86
N ASP A 183 18.11 -8.36 -6.65
CA ASP A 183 17.62 -9.73 -6.46
C ASP A 183 17.21 -10.22 -5.04
N GLN A 184 15.90 -10.09 -4.79
CA GLN A 184 14.95 -11.18 -4.45
C GLN A 184 14.71 -11.66 -2.99
N PRO A 185 13.57 -12.36 -2.73
CA PRO A 185 12.64 -12.03 -1.65
C PRO A 185 12.59 -13.10 -0.56
N LEU A 186 12.15 -12.71 0.65
CA LEU A 186 12.00 -13.65 1.75
C LEU A 186 10.56 -14.20 1.83
N GLY A 187 10.37 -15.37 1.22
CA GLY A 187 9.35 -16.35 1.59
C GLY A 187 9.82 -17.28 2.73
N PRO A 188 9.04 -18.31 3.10
CA PRO A 188 8.37 -18.37 4.39
C PRO A 188 9.03 -19.33 5.39
N ALA A 189 8.97 -18.98 6.69
CA ALA A 189 9.32 -19.89 7.78
C ALA A 189 8.09 -20.16 8.66
N SER A 190 7.58 -21.38 8.51
CA SER A 190 6.71 -22.07 9.46
C SER A 190 7.51 -22.59 10.66
N ARG A 191 6.76 -23.06 11.67
CA ARG A 191 7.14 -23.79 12.91
C ARG A 191 7.19 -22.90 14.16
N THR A 192 6.76 -23.31 15.35
CA THR A 192 6.10 -24.51 15.92
C THR A 192 5.89 -24.21 17.41
N ALA A 193 4.85 -24.82 17.98
CA ALA A 193 4.80 -25.39 19.34
C ALA A 193 4.51 -24.51 20.58
N SER A 194 3.66 -25.12 21.40
CA SER A 194 3.47 -25.04 22.86
C SER A 194 2.39 -24.05 23.35
N MET A 195 1.20 -24.50 23.76
CA MET A 195 0.84 -25.44 24.85
C MET A 195 1.05 -24.81 26.23
N LEU A 196 -0.02 -24.26 26.82
CA LEU A 196 -0.33 -24.25 28.26
C LEU A 196 -1.69 -23.51 28.43
N SER A 197 -2.78 -24.25 28.65
CA SER A 197 -3.37 -24.54 29.97
C SER A 197 -4.21 -23.38 30.53
N TRP A 198 -5.50 -23.68 30.76
CA TRP A 198 -6.47 -22.87 31.51
C TRP A 198 -5.98 -22.51 32.92
N PRO A 199 -6.63 -21.52 33.55
CA PRO A 199 -7.47 -21.90 34.69
C PRO A 199 -8.90 -21.34 34.69
N ASP A 200 -9.63 -21.95 35.59
CA ASP A 200 -11.04 -21.94 35.97
C ASP A 200 -11.58 -20.64 36.60
N GLU A 201 -12.90 -20.61 36.81
CA GLU A 201 -13.68 -19.81 37.77
C GLU A 201 -13.79 -18.29 37.52
N GLN A 202 -14.98 -17.65 37.46
CA GLN A 202 -16.25 -17.91 38.17
C GLN A 202 -17.49 -17.51 37.35
#